data_AF-A0A9P7CVN6-F1
#
_entry.id   AF-A0A9P7CVN6-F1
#
_cell.length_a   1.000
_cell.length_b   1.000
_cell.length_c   1.000
_cell.angle_alpha   90.00
_cell.angle_beta   90.00
_cell.angle_gamma   90.00
#
_symmetry.space_group_name_H-M   'P 1'
#
loop_
_entity.id
_entity.type
_entity.pdbx_description
1 polymer ?
#
loop_
_entity_poly.entity_id
_entity_poly.type
_entity_poly.pdbx_seq_one_letter_code
_entity_poly.pdbx_strand_id
1 'polypeptide(L)'
;MAVDGVAPRAKMIQQRSRRFRTAEEAKAFREKAESKGEKLPDVKAFDSNSIMPGVFCVVSYSVLGTPFMVRLAAQPRYFVDKKITEDANWRGVQVVSSGHEVPGEGEHKITEYIRLSRAQPDYNPNVRHCLYGLDADLIVLVLLSRDLHFCLLREEVKFGPAATKKGAISLERVIDDFIPLAVFVGNDFLPNLPDLHARENGLERLFDVYKKILPSLDAYINLGGVINTKRLQVVLDEMTIWEREIFERKIRGLDLVQGKAEWPKKFFLSCVLLVS
;
A
#
# COMPACT_ATOMS: atom_id res chain seq x y z
N MET A 1 17.00 -7.65 -5.22
CA MET A 1 16.85 -6.90 -3.96
C MET A 1 16.62 -5.44 -4.29
N ALA A 2 15.60 -4.80 -3.71
CA ALA A 2 15.33 -3.38 -3.92
C ALA A 2 15.17 -2.68 -2.57
N VAL A 3 15.78 -1.50 -2.45
CA VAL A 3 15.63 -0.59 -1.32
C VAL A 3 14.94 0.67 -1.84
N ASP A 4 14.08 1.27 -1.02
CA ASP A 4 13.43 2.53 -1.35
C ASP A 4 14.46 3.61 -1.69
N GLY A 5 14.22 4.30 -2.80
CA GLY A 5 14.89 5.55 -3.15
C GLY A 5 13.93 6.73 -2.99
N VAL A 6 14.24 7.85 -3.64
CA VAL A 6 13.38 9.03 -3.57
C VAL A 6 12.03 8.74 -4.25
N ALA A 7 10.96 8.78 -3.46
CA ALA A 7 9.60 8.47 -3.87
C ALA A 7 8.92 9.65 -4.60
N PRO A 8 7.86 9.41 -5.39
CA PRO A 8 7.06 10.47 -6.00
C PRO A 8 6.38 11.38 -4.97
N ARG A 9 6.06 12.61 -5.39
CA ARG A 9 5.52 13.67 -4.51
C ARG A 9 4.31 13.22 -3.68
N ALA A 10 3.40 12.44 -4.27
CA ALA A 10 2.22 11.94 -3.57
C ALA A 10 2.61 11.12 -2.33
N LYS A 11 3.54 10.16 -2.47
CA LYS A 11 4.03 9.35 -1.35
C LYS A 11 4.92 10.15 -0.40
N MET A 12 5.64 11.17 -0.87
CA MET A 12 6.44 12.05 0.01
C MET A 12 5.58 12.77 1.06
N ILE A 13 4.38 13.25 0.70
CA ILE A 13 3.47 13.90 1.64
C ILE A 13 3.04 12.91 2.74
N GLN A 14 2.70 11.69 2.34
CA GLN A 14 2.27 10.64 3.25
C GLN A 14 3.43 10.20 4.17
N GLN A 15 4.63 9.99 3.62
CA GLN A 15 5.84 9.67 4.39
C GLN A 15 6.19 10.78 5.38
N ARG A 16 6.05 12.07 4.99
CA ARG A 16 6.26 13.21 5.89
C ARG A 16 5.30 13.17 7.07
N SER A 17 4.02 12.92 6.84
CA SER A 17 3.00 12.82 7.90
C SER A 17 3.24 11.63 8.83
N ARG A 18 3.70 10.47 8.30
CA ARG A 18 4.08 9.32 9.15
C ARG A 18 5.26 9.67 10.05
N ARG A 19 6.34 10.23 9.48
CA ARG A 19 7.56 10.59 10.23
C ARG A 19 7.32 11.65 11.29
N PHE A 20 6.50 12.64 10.98
CA PHE A 20 6.11 13.67 11.95
C PHE A 20 5.40 13.05 13.16
N ARG A 21 4.40 12.19 12.91
CA ARG A 21 3.69 11.46 13.97
C ARG A 21 4.62 10.59 14.80
N THR A 22 5.52 9.82 14.17
CA THR A 22 6.49 8.99 14.90
C THR A 22 7.42 9.83 15.80
N ALA A 23 7.87 10.99 15.32
CA ALA A 23 8.69 11.90 16.12
C ALA A 23 7.91 12.50 17.31
N GLU A 24 6.65 12.88 17.08
CA GLU A 24 5.75 13.42 18.10
C GLU A 24 5.40 12.36 19.16
N GLU A 25 5.03 11.15 18.74
CA GLU A 25 4.75 10.00 19.61
C GLU A 25 5.98 9.61 20.44
N ALA A 26 7.16 9.58 19.83
CA ALA A 26 8.42 9.30 20.53
C ALA A 26 8.74 10.38 21.58
N LYS A 27 8.44 11.65 21.29
CA LYS A 27 8.61 12.76 22.23
C LYS A 27 7.63 12.64 23.40
N ALA A 28 6.35 12.46 23.11
CA ALA A 28 5.30 12.29 24.12
C ALA A 28 5.55 11.08 25.02
N PHE A 29 6.07 9.98 24.46
CA PHE A 29 6.47 8.80 25.23
C PHE A 29 7.61 9.11 26.22
N ARG A 30 8.63 9.85 25.77
CA ARG A 30 9.75 10.28 26.64
C ARG A 30 9.28 11.20 27.75
N GLU A 31 8.50 12.23 27.44
CA GLU A 31 7.95 13.17 28.43
C GLU A 31 7.10 12.44 29.49
N LYS A 32 6.33 11.43 29.06
CA LYS A 32 5.54 10.59 29.97
C LYS A 32 6.40 9.70 30.86
N ALA A 33 7.48 9.12 30.34
CA ALA A 33 8.43 8.34 31.14
C ALA A 33 9.13 9.22 32.19
N GLU A 34 9.54 10.43 31.81
CA GLU A 34 10.14 11.43 32.70
C GLU A 34 9.16 11.86 33.80
N SER A 35 7.89 12.11 33.48
CA SER A 35 6.86 12.47 34.47
C SER A 35 6.59 11.38 35.51
N LYS A 36 6.85 10.11 35.17
CA LYS A 36 6.69 8.95 36.05
C LYS A 36 7.96 8.60 36.83
N GLY A 37 9.07 9.31 36.60
CA GLY A 37 10.37 9.02 37.18
C GLY A 37 10.99 7.72 36.67
N GLU A 38 10.55 7.19 35.52
CA GLU A 38 11.12 6.00 34.91
C GLU A 38 12.49 6.34 34.30
N LYS A 39 13.52 5.53 34.59
CA LYS A 39 14.83 5.70 33.95
C LYS A 39 14.73 5.30 32.48
N LEU A 40 14.99 6.25 31.60
CA LEU A 40 15.15 5.99 30.17
C LEU A 40 16.34 5.03 29.96
N PRO A 41 16.26 4.11 28.99
CA PRO A 41 17.38 3.23 28.66
C PRO A 41 18.60 4.05 28.26
N ASP A 42 19.77 3.67 28.79
CA ASP A 42 21.06 4.36 28.60
C ASP A 42 21.50 4.38 27.12
N VAL A 43 21.01 3.42 26.33
CA VAL A 43 21.26 3.34 24.89
C VAL A 43 20.26 4.22 24.16
N LYS A 44 20.77 5.19 23.39
CA LYS A 44 19.97 6.01 22.49
C LYS A 44 19.17 5.10 21.54
N ALA A 45 17.84 5.14 21.67
CA ALA A 45 16.95 4.41 20.78
C ALA A 45 17.22 4.78 19.31
N PHE A 46 17.12 3.77 18.43
CA PHE A 46 17.31 3.97 17.00
C PHE A 46 16.28 4.95 16.44
N ASP A 47 16.75 5.99 15.75
CA ASP A 47 15.88 6.94 15.06
C ASP A 47 15.50 6.40 13.69
N SER A 48 14.26 5.92 13.56
CA SER A 48 13.71 5.35 12.34
C SER A 48 13.67 6.33 11.17
N ASN A 49 13.70 7.64 11.42
CA ASN A 49 13.80 8.64 10.35
C ASN A 49 15.13 8.55 9.58
N SER A 50 16.15 7.90 10.16
CA SER A 50 17.43 7.64 9.49
C SER A 50 17.29 6.74 8.26
N ILE A 51 16.20 5.96 8.16
CA ILE A 51 15.89 5.07 7.02
C ILE A 51 15.41 5.87 5.81
N MET A 52 15.27 7.20 5.90
CA MET A 52 14.94 8.03 4.75
C MET A 52 15.99 7.86 3.63
N PRO A 53 15.55 7.60 2.39
CA PRO A 53 16.45 7.38 1.26
C PRO A 53 17.25 8.62 0.84
N GLY A 54 16.83 9.81 1.29
CA GLY A 54 17.53 11.06 1.04
C GLY A 54 16.70 12.06 0.25
N VAL A 55 17.41 13.00 -0.38
CA VAL A 55 16.82 14.02 -1.25
C VAL A 55 17.41 13.90 -2.64
N PHE A 56 16.59 14.01 -3.67
CA PHE A 56 17.07 14.06 -5.05
C PHE A 56 17.64 15.45 -5.34
N CYS A 57 18.94 15.53 -5.63
CA CYS A 57 19.62 16.75 -6.02
C CYS A 57 19.51 16.93 -7.53
N VAL A 58 18.75 17.93 -7.97
CA VAL A 58 18.56 18.24 -9.38
C VAL A 58 19.83 18.79 -10.05
N VAL A 59 20.76 19.36 -9.27
CA VAL A 59 22.01 19.94 -9.79
C VAL A 59 23.02 18.86 -10.16
N SER A 60 23.19 17.87 -9.27
CA SER A 60 24.12 16.75 -9.48
C SER A 60 23.44 15.52 -10.10
N TYR A 61 22.14 15.61 -10.39
CA TYR A 61 21.29 14.52 -10.87
C TYR A 61 21.49 13.22 -10.08
N SER A 62 21.55 13.35 -8.75
CA SER A 62 21.89 12.25 -7.84
C SER A 62 21.11 12.31 -6.53
N VAL A 63 20.89 11.16 -5.91
CA VAL A 63 20.26 11.07 -4.58
C VAL A 63 21.30 11.30 -3.50
N LEU A 64 21.08 12.31 -2.66
CA LEU A 64 21.85 12.57 -1.46
C LEU A 64 21.19 11.84 -0.29
N GLY A 65 21.67 10.62 -0.02
CA GLY A 65 21.18 9.75 1.05
C GLY A 65 21.51 10.27 2.46
N THR A 66 20.79 9.77 3.46
CA THR A 66 21.20 9.97 4.85
C THR A 66 22.55 9.25 5.10
N PRO A 67 23.37 9.71 6.05
CA PRO A 67 24.61 9.01 6.38
C PRO A 67 24.40 7.53 6.75
N PHE A 68 23.24 7.22 7.33
CA PHE A 68 22.85 5.85 7.61
C PHE A 68 22.63 5.04 6.34
N MET A 69 21.81 5.53 5.39
CA MET A 69 21.51 4.80 4.14
C MET A 69 22.74 4.63 3.25
N VAL A 70 23.64 5.62 3.21
CA VAL A 70 24.91 5.52 2.48
C VAL A 70 25.78 4.40 3.05
N ARG A 71 25.90 4.30 4.38
CA ARG A 71 26.63 3.19 5.01
C ARG A 71 25.90 1.86 4.83
N LEU A 72 24.57 1.87 4.93
CA LEU A 72 23.75 0.69 4.74
C LEU A 72 23.93 0.14 3.33
N ALA A 73 23.96 0.96 2.28
CA ALA A 73 24.08 0.51 0.89
C ALA A 73 25.35 -0.32 0.61
N ALA A 74 26.44 -0.08 1.35
CA ALA A 74 27.66 -0.88 1.26
C ALA A 74 27.51 -2.29 1.87
N GLN A 75 26.65 -2.45 2.88
CA GLN A 75 26.54 -3.71 3.63
C GLN A 75 25.91 -4.85 2.83
N PRO A 76 24.78 -4.69 2.11
CA PRO A 76 24.25 -5.73 1.24
C PRO A 76 25.21 -6.14 0.13
N ARG A 77 25.99 -5.21 -0.44
CA ARG A 77 27.01 -5.55 -1.44
C ARG A 77 28.06 -6.48 -0.85
N TYR A 78 28.66 -6.06 0.26
CA TYR A 78 29.61 -6.88 1.00
C TYR A 78 29.01 -8.24 1.40
N PHE A 79 27.77 -8.28 1.88
CA PHE A 79 27.09 -9.50 2.26
C PHE A 79 26.89 -10.46 1.09
N VAL A 80 26.50 -9.95 -0.09
CA VAL A 80 26.34 -10.74 -1.31
C VAL A 80 27.68 -11.30 -1.76
N ASP A 81 28.74 -10.49 -1.79
CA ASP A 81 30.09 -10.93 -2.18
C ASP A 81 30.61 -12.03 -1.24
N LYS A 82 30.41 -11.83 0.07
CA LYS A 82 30.72 -12.83 1.09
C LYS A 82 29.93 -14.11 0.87
N LYS A 83 28.63 -14.02 0.60
CA LYS A 83 27.77 -15.20 0.38
C LYS A 83 28.12 -15.97 -0.87
N ILE A 84 28.42 -15.30 -1.99
CA ILE A 84 28.87 -15.98 -3.21
C ILE A 84 30.19 -16.73 -2.97
N THR A 85 31.08 -16.16 -2.15
CA THR A 85 32.37 -16.77 -1.80
C THR A 85 32.19 -17.99 -0.90
N GLU A 86 31.45 -17.83 0.21
CA GLU A 86 31.36 -18.82 1.29
C GLU A 86 30.28 -19.90 1.07
N ASP A 87 29.19 -19.57 0.37
CA ASP A 87 28.01 -20.43 0.24
C ASP A 87 27.85 -20.91 -1.20
N ALA A 88 27.94 -22.23 -1.40
CA ALA A 88 27.82 -22.84 -2.71
C ALA A 88 26.46 -22.57 -3.38
N ASN A 89 25.38 -22.40 -2.59
CA ASN A 89 24.03 -22.15 -3.12
C ASN A 89 23.90 -20.78 -3.79
N TRP A 90 24.78 -19.83 -3.47
CA TRP A 90 24.73 -18.47 -4.03
C TRP A 90 25.48 -18.34 -5.36
N ARG A 91 26.34 -19.30 -5.73
CA ARG A 91 27.20 -19.20 -6.92
C ARG A 91 26.44 -19.33 -8.24
N GLY A 92 25.28 -20.00 -8.23
CA GLY A 92 24.44 -20.19 -9.42
C GLY A 92 23.33 -19.15 -9.58
N VAL A 93 23.28 -18.13 -8.72
CA VAL A 93 22.18 -17.15 -8.68
C VAL A 93 22.66 -15.79 -9.16
N GLN A 94 21.93 -15.18 -10.08
CA GLN A 94 22.15 -13.78 -10.46
C GLN A 94 21.54 -12.87 -9.40
N VAL A 95 22.38 -12.12 -8.68
CA VAL A 95 21.93 -11.17 -7.67
C VAL A 95 21.91 -9.76 -8.26
N VAL A 96 20.71 -9.21 -8.44
CA VAL A 96 20.50 -7.81 -8.83
C VAL A 96 20.12 -6.99 -7.59
N SER A 97 20.81 -5.88 -7.36
CA SER A 97 20.57 -4.98 -6.22
C SER A 97 20.30 -3.56 -6.70
N SER A 98 19.14 -3.01 -6.34
CA SER A 98 18.77 -1.61 -6.58
C SER A 98 18.68 -0.87 -5.25
N GLY A 99 19.69 -0.08 -4.93
CA GLY A 99 19.77 0.67 -3.67
C GLY A 99 18.95 1.96 -3.65
N HIS A 100 19.16 2.74 -2.58
CA HIS A 100 18.54 4.05 -2.35
C HIS A 100 18.99 5.13 -3.34
N GLU A 101 20.12 4.92 -4.01
CA GLU A 101 20.70 5.84 -4.99
C GLU A 101 19.84 5.95 -6.24
N VAL A 102 19.09 4.88 -6.55
CA VAL A 102 18.14 4.84 -7.66
C VAL A 102 16.82 5.42 -7.18
N PRO A 103 16.23 6.43 -7.85
CA PRO A 103 14.91 6.95 -7.52
C PRO A 103 13.81 5.88 -7.60
N GLY A 104 12.68 6.13 -6.93
CA GLY A 104 11.54 5.22 -6.91
C GLY A 104 11.53 4.27 -5.71
N GLU A 105 10.38 3.65 -5.51
CA GLU A 105 10.09 2.79 -4.36
C GLU A 105 10.48 1.35 -4.66
N GLY A 106 10.82 0.58 -3.63
CA GLY A 106 11.30 -0.79 -3.76
C GLY A 106 10.32 -1.70 -4.53
N GLU A 107 9.03 -1.62 -4.18
CA GLU A 107 7.96 -2.40 -4.82
C GLU A 107 7.80 -2.06 -6.32
N HIS A 108 7.87 -0.77 -6.65
CA HIS A 108 7.75 -0.30 -8.03
C HIS A 108 9.01 -0.62 -8.85
N LYS A 109 10.21 -0.54 -8.27
CA LYS A 109 11.46 -0.97 -8.91
C LYS A 109 11.42 -2.46 -9.28
N ILE A 110 10.92 -3.30 -8.38
CA ILE A 110 10.77 -4.74 -8.64
C ILE A 110 9.75 -4.98 -9.74
N THR A 111 8.59 -4.33 -9.65
CA THR A 111 7.52 -4.47 -10.64
C THR A 111 7.98 -3.99 -12.03
N GLU A 112 8.71 -2.89 -12.10
CA GLU A 112 9.32 -2.38 -13.32
C GLU A 112 10.34 -3.36 -13.90
N TYR A 113 11.22 -3.93 -13.07
CA TYR A 113 12.16 -4.95 -13.50
C TYR A 113 11.47 -6.17 -14.12
N ILE A 114 10.40 -6.68 -13.49
CA ILE A 114 9.61 -7.81 -14.02
C ILE A 114 8.97 -7.42 -15.35
N ARG A 115 8.37 -6.23 -15.45
CA ARG A 115 7.75 -5.75 -16.70
C ARG A 115 8.76 -5.61 -17.83
N LEU A 116 9.94 -5.07 -17.57
CA LEU A 116 11.00 -4.92 -18.57
C LEU A 116 11.58 -6.26 -19.01
N SER A 117 11.71 -7.20 -18.09
CA SER A 117 12.16 -8.57 -18.39
C SER A 117 11.16 -9.28 -19.32
N ARG A 118 9.86 -9.11 -19.08
CA ARG A 118 8.78 -9.68 -19.90
C ARG A 118 8.68 -9.08 -21.29
N ALA A 119 9.10 -7.82 -21.46
CA ALA A 119 9.12 -7.16 -22.75
C ALA A 119 10.25 -7.69 -23.66
N GLN A 120 11.20 -8.47 -23.12
CA GLN A 120 12.26 -9.06 -23.91
C GLN A 120 11.72 -10.22 -24.76
N PRO A 121 12.20 -10.38 -26.01
CA PRO A 121 11.69 -11.39 -26.94
C PRO A 121 12.02 -12.83 -26.53
N ASP A 122 13.04 -13.03 -25.71
CA ASP A 122 13.53 -14.32 -25.20
C ASP A 122 12.95 -14.68 -23.81
N TYR A 123 12.00 -13.88 -23.30
CA TYR A 123 11.41 -14.13 -21.99
C TYR A 123 10.62 -15.43 -21.96
N ASN A 124 10.94 -16.30 -20.99
CA ASN A 124 10.18 -17.52 -20.76
C ASN A 124 8.87 -17.21 -19.99
N PRO A 125 7.69 -17.47 -20.58
CA PRO A 125 6.41 -17.16 -19.94
C PRO A 125 6.13 -18.00 -18.68
N ASN A 126 6.85 -19.11 -18.49
CA ASN A 126 6.67 -20.01 -17.35
C ASN A 126 7.68 -19.75 -16.21
N VAL A 127 8.36 -18.60 -16.20
CA VAL A 127 9.19 -18.18 -15.06
C VAL A 127 8.32 -18.10 -13.80
N ARG A 128 8.84 -18.64 -12.70
CA ARG A 128 8.18 -18.63 -11.40
C ARG A 128 8.74 -17.50 -10.55
N HIS A 129 7.89 -16.54 -10.21
CA HIS A 129 8.25 -15.38 -9.41
C HIS A 129 7.86 -15.58 -7.95
N CYS A 130 8.74 -15.18 -7.03
CA CYS A 130 8.46 -15.11 -5.60
C CYS A 130 8.82 -13.72 -5.10
N LEU A 131 7.84 -12.97 -4.62
CA LEU A 131 8.04 -11.66 -4.01
C LEU A 131 7.91 -11.76 -2.51
N TYR A 132 8.83 -11.16 -1.77
CA TYR A 132 8.76 -11.07 -0.32
C TYR A 132 8.38 -9.66 0.11
N GLY A 133 7.40 -9.55 1.00
CA GLY A 133 7.09 -8.30 1.68
C GLY A 133 5.78 -8.30 2.45
N LEU A 134 5.63 -7.37 3.39
CA LEU A 134 4.48 -7.30 4.28
C LEU A 134 3.38 -6.37 3.78
N ASP A 135 3.65 -5.53 2.79
CA ASP A 135 2.68 -4.55 2.31
C ASP A 135 1.56 -5.22 1.51
N ALA A 136 0.33 -4.75 1.73
CA ALA A 136 -0.84 -5.26 1.02
C ALA A 136 -0.84 -4.85 -0.47
N ASP A 137 -0.19 -3.73 -0.78
CA ASP A 137 -0.03 -3.19 -2.14
C ASP A 137 0.70 -4.19 -3.05
N LEU A 138 1.58 -5.02 -2.47
CA LEU A 138 2.27 -6.10 -3.20
C LEU A 138 1.30 -7.12 -3.79
N ILE A 139 0.16 -7.40 -3.15
CA ILE A 139 -0.84 -8.32 -3.69
C ILE A 139 -1.39 -7.76 -5.00
N VAL A 140 -1.76 -6.48 -4.99
CA VAL A 140 -2.30 -5.79 -6.16
C VAL A 140 -1.24 -5.70 -7.26
N LEU A 141 -0.01 -5.32 -6.92
CA LEU A 141 1.10 -5.23 -7.87
C LEU A 141 1.41 -6.57 -8.53
N VAL A 142 1.41 -7.65 -7.75
CA VAL A 142 1.60 -9.02 -8.26
C VAL A 142 0.47 -9.41 -9.21
N LEU A 143 -0.78 -9.11 -8.87
CA LEU A 143 -1.92 -9.43 -9.73
C LEU A 143 -1.89 -8.64 -11.05
N LEU A 144 -1.47 -7.37 -11.02
CA LEU A 144 -1.27 -6.55 -12.21
C LEU A 144 -0.14 -7.07 -13.12
N SER A 145 0.80 -7.85 -12.59
CA SER A 145 1.87 -8.44 -13.40
C SER A 145 1.32 -9.43 -14.43
N ARG A 146 0.20 -10.13 -14.17
CA ARG A 146 -0.35 -11.16 -15.06
C ARG A 146 0.64 -12.29 -15.40
N ASP A 147 1.49 -12.67 -14.47
CA ASP A 147 2.29 -13.90 -14.58
C ASP A 147 1.57 -15.06 -13.89
N LEU A 148 1.50 -16.21 -14.58
CA LEU A 148 0.75 -17.38 -14.11
C LEU A 148 1.35 -17.98 -12.82
N HIS A 149 2.68 -17.92 -12.70
CA HIS A 149 3.41 -18.53 -11.60
C HIS A 149 4.02 -17.46 -10.70
N PHE A 150 3.19 -16.78 -9.91
CA PHE A 150 3.63 -15.77 -8.96
C PHE A 150 3.19 -16.12 -7.54
N CYS A 151 4.13 -16.18 -6.60
CA CYS A 151 3.84 -16.28 -5.17
C CYS A 151 4.31 -15.05 -4.38
N LEU A 152 3.54 -14.72 -3.35
CA LEU A 152 3.87 -13.67 -2.38
C LEU A 152 4.21 -14.35 -1.05
N LEU A 153 5.47 -14.23 -0.63
CA LEU A 153 5.95 -14.71 0.66
C LEU A 153 5.76 -13.61 1.71
N ARG A 154 4.97 -13.91 2.75
CA ARG A 154 4.68 -13.00 3.86
C ARG A 154 4.87 -13.71 5.18
N GLU A 155 5.27 -12.96 6.21
CA GLU A 155 5.24 -13.47 7.57
C GLU A 155 3.79 -13.61 8.04
N GLU A 156 3.50 -14.67 8.80
CA GLU A 156 2.14 -14.96 9.25
C GLU A 156 1.68 -13.90 10.26
N VAL A 157 0.66 -13.12 9.89
CA VAL A 157 -0.04 -12.25 10.83
C VAL A 157 -1.29 -13.00 11.29
N LYS A 158 -1.29 -13.46 12.55
CA LYS A 158 -2.38 -14.27 13.10
C LYS A 158 -3.70 -13.50 13.10
N PHE A 159 -4.57 -13.80 12.15
CA PHE A 159 -5.97 -13.37 12.13
C PHE A 159 -6.89 -14.59 11.97
N GLY A 160 -8.04 -14.54 12.64
CA GLY A 160 -9.00 -15.64 12.73
C GLY A 160 -9.64 -16.04 11.39
N PRO A 161 -10.27 -17.22 11.31
CA PRO A 161 -10.63 -17.86 10.05
C PRO A 161 -11.91 -17.26 9.42
N ALA A 162 -11.91 -17.14 8.08
CA ALA A 162 -13.10 -16.83 7.28
C ALA A 162 -13.27 -17.85 6.13
N ALA A 163 -14.51 -18.22 5.84
CA ALA A 163 -14.88 -19.28 4.89
C ALA A 163 -15.20 -18.75 3.48
N THR A 164 -14.94 -19.54 2.44
CA THR A 164 -15.21 -19.18 1.03
C THR A 164 -16.03 -20.25 0.28
N LYS A 165 -16.95 -19.81 -0.59
CA LYS A 165 -17.66 -20.65 -1.59
C LYS A 165 -17.31 -20.19 -3.01
N LYS A 166 -17.22 -21.13 -3.96
CA LYS A 166 -16.81 -20.94 -5.37
C LYS A 166 -17.99 -20.84 -6.34
N GLY A 167 -17.83 -20.04 -7.41
CA GLY A 167 -18.70 -19.97 -8.59
C GLY A 167 -17.92 -19.50 -9.83
N ALA A 168 -18.36 -19.92 -11.03
CA ALA A 168 -17.66 -19.76 -12.31
C ALA A 168 -17.75 -18.32 -12.85
N ILE A 169 -16.72 -17.53 -12.57
CA ILE A 169 -16.45 -16.22 -13.17
C ILE A 169 -14.98 -16.24 -13.58
N SER A 170 -14.60 -15.60 -14.69
CA SER A 170 -13.17 -15.48 -15.04
C SER A 170 -12.46 -14.66 -13.95
N LEU A 171 -11.73 -15.37 -13.09
CA LEU A 171 -11.12 -14.83 -11.89
C LEU A 171 -10.17 -13.67 -12.23
N GLU A 172 -9.45 -13.79 -13.33
CA GLU A 172 -8.52 -12.76 -13.83
C GLU A 172 -9.23 -11.41 -14.09
N ARG A 173 -10.44 -11.44 -14.66
CA ARG A 173 -11.20 -10.22 -14.95
C ARG A 173 -11.86 -9.62 -13.71
N VAL A 174 -12.29 -10.46 -12.77
CA VAL A 174 -12.77 -10.01 -11.47
C VAL A 174 -11.66 -9.35 -10.68
N ILE A 175 -10.44 -9.90 -10.74
CA ILE A 175 -9.26 -9.29 -10.13
C ILE A 175 -8.97 -7.93 -10.76
N ASP A 176 -8.96 -7.84 -12.11
CA ASP A 176 -8.72 -6.59 -12.82
C ASP A 176 -9.73 -5.48 -12.40
N ASP A 177 -10.98 -5.83 -12.16
CA ASP A 177 -12.03 -4.92 -11.68
C ASP A 177 -11.94 -4.60 -10.19
N PHE A 178 -11.54 -5.58 -9.38
CA PHE A 178 -11.44 -5.41 -7.93
C PHE A 178 -10.28 -4.50 -7.54
N ILE A 179 -9.19 -4.47 -8.32
CA ILE A 179 -8.02 -3.62 -8.07
C ILE A 179 -8.38 -2.12 -7.97
N PRO A 180 -9.03 -1.48 -8.97
CA PRO A 180 -9.42 -0.08 -8.86
C PRO A 180 -10.48 0.15 -7.77
N LEU A 181 -11.30 -0.86 -7.44
CA LEU A 181 -12.26 -0.74 -6.33
C LEU A 181 -11.57 -0.77 -4.96
N ALA A 182 -10.55 -1.61 -4.79
CA ALA A 182 -9.78 -1.73 -3.56
C ALA A 182 -9.00 -0.44 -3.24
N VAL A 183 -8.61 0.32 -4.26
CA VAL A 183 -8.01 1.66 -4.11
C VAL A 183 -8.93 2.58 -3.30
N PHE A 184 -10.25 2.51 -3.46
CA PHE A 184 -11.19 3.37 -2.71
C PHE A 184 -11.31 3.01 -1.22
N VAL A 185 -11.04 1.76 -0.82
CA VAL A 185 -11.07 1.33 0.58
C VAL A 185 -9.87 1.84 1.37
N GLY A 186 -8.79 2.16 0.67
CA GLY A 186 -7.62 2.80 1.23
C GLY A 186 -6.40 2.51 0.38
N ASN A 187 -5.69 3.56 0.03
CA ASN A 187 -4.41 3.47 -0.65
C ASN A 187 -3.49 4.58 -0.13
N ASP A 188 -2.21 4.44 -0.42
CA ASP A 188 -1.21 5.40 0.05
C ASP A 188 -1.32 6.80 -0.59
N PHE A 189 -2.09 6.95 -1.67
CA PHE A 189 -2.16 8.15 -2.51
C PHE A 189 -3.42 9.00 -2.30
N LEU A 190 -4.55 8.41 -1.91
CA LEU A 190 -5.82 9.11 -1.68
C LEU A 190 -6.19 9.09 -0.19
N PRO A 191 -6.81 10.15 0.35
CA PRO A 191 -7.42 10.08 1.67
C PRO A 191 -8.50 8.99 1.67
N ASN A 192 -8.52 8.16 2.71
CA ASN A 192 -9.57 7.14 2.88
C ASN A 192 -10.94 7.81 2.85
N LEU A 193 -11.90 7.19 2.18
CA LEU A 193 -13.29 7.59 2.30
C LEU A 193 -13.72 7.43 3.78
N PRO A 194 -14.44 8.42 4.34
CA PRO A 194 -14.98 8.28 5.69
C PRO A 194 -15.85 7.02 5.75
N ASP A 195 -15.68 6.24 6.81
CA ASP A 195 -16.45 5.01 7.11
C ASP A 195 -16.23 3.80 6.19
N LEU A 196 -15.33 3.91 5.21
CA LEU A 196 -14.88 2.79 4.39
C LEU A 196 -13.46 2.35 4.78
N HIS A 197 -13.30 1.94 6.04
CA HIS A 197 -12.00 1.43 6.53
C HIS A 197 -11.95 -0.11 6.45
N ALA A 198 -10.80 -0.66 6.06
CA ALA A 198 -10.58 -2.11 6.07
C ALA A 198 -10.79 -2.75 7.47
N ARG A 199 -10.66 -1.97 8.55
CA ARG A 199 -10.96 -2.38 9.93
C ARG A 199 -12.46 -2.58 10.23
N GLU A 200 -13.36 -2.07 9.39
CA GLU A 200 -14.82 -2.10 9.59
C GLU A 200 -15.52 -2.92 8.49
N ASN A 201 -14.86 -3.97 7.99
CA ASN A 201 -15.32 -4.80 6.87
C ASN A 201 -15.55 -4.02 5.55
N GLY A 202 -14.85 -2.90 5.33
CA GLY A 202 -14.98 -2.09 4.11
C GLY A 202 -14.72 -2.88 2.82
N LEU A 203 -13.74 -3.79 2.82
CA LEU A 203 -13.45 -4.66 1.67
C LEU A 203 -14.57 -5.67 1.40
N GLU A 204 -15.10 -6.31 2.45
CA GLU A 204 -16.18 -7.30 2.33
C GLU A 204 -17.44 -6.65 1.75
N ARG A 205 -17.78 -5.45 2.24
CA ARG A 205 -18.93 -4.68 1.77
C ARG A 205 -18.78 -4.19 0.34
N LEU A 206 -17.61 -3.68 -0.01
CA LEU A 206 -17.30 -3.29 -1.39
C LEU A 206 -17.36 -4.51 -2.33
N PHE A 207 -16.94 -5.68 -1.85
CA PHE A 207 -17.06 -6.93 -2.61
C PHE A 207 -18.51 -7.39 -2.75
N ASP A 208 -19.36 -7.20 -1.75
CA ASP A 208 -20.78 -7.53 -1.82
C ASP A 208 -21.58 -6.58 -2.74
N VAL A 209 -21.26 -5.28 -2.70
CA VAL A 209 -21.74 -4.30 -3.67
C VAL A 209 -21.30 -4.73 -5.06
N TYR A 210 -20.01 -5.01 -5.27
CA TYR A 210 -19.51 -5.46 -6.57
C TYR A 210 -20.20 -6.75 -7.07
N LYS A 211 -20.41 -7.76 -6.21
CA LYS A 211 -21.18 -8.98 -6.56
C LYS A 211 -22.63 -8.68 -6.96
N LYS A 212 -23.27 -7.69 -6.33
CA LYS A 212 -24.65 -7.29 -6.63
C LYS A 212 -24.75 -6.65 -8.02
N ILE A 213 -23.77 -5.83 -8.39
CA ILE A 213 -23.81 -5.03 -9.62
C ILE A 213 -23.20 -5.78 -10.81
N LEU A 214 -22.25 -6.68 -10.59
CA LEU A 214 -21.57 -7.42 -11.67
C LEU A 214 -22.55 -8.09 -12.67
N PRO A 215 -23.68 -8.70 -12.24
CA PRO A 215 -24.66 -9.26 -13.17
C PRO A 215 -25.45 -8.23 -13.99
N SER A 216 -25.51 -6.97 -13.56
CA SER A 216 -26.22 -5.90 -14.29
C SER A 216 -25.32 -5.13 -15.26
N LEU A 217 -24.00 -5.33 -15.19
CA LEU A 217 -23.05 -4.72 -16.10
C LEU A 217 -22.92 -5.53 -17.39
N ASP A 218 -22.81 -4.82 -18.51
CA ASP A 218 -22.62 -5.40 -19.85
C ASP A 218 -21.20 -5.95 -20.08
N ALA A 219 -20.21 -5.47 -19.31
CA ALA A 219 -18.86 -6.03 -19.21
C ALA A 219 -18.12 -5.48 -17.96
N TYR A 220 -16.87 -5.93 -17.77
CA TYR A 220 -15.97 -5.53 -16.68
C TYR A 220 -15.66 -4.02 -16.64
N ILE A 221 -15.37 -3.49 -15.45
CA ILE A 221 -15.05 -2.09 -15.14
C ILE A 221 -13.69 -1.68 -15.71
N ASN A 222 -12.70 -2.56 -15.63
CA ASN A 222 -11.34 -2.35 -16.06
C ASN A 222 -11.03 -3.20 -17.29
N LEU A 223 -10.73 -2.52 -18.40
CA LEU A 223 -10.33 -3.16 -19.64
C LEU A 223 -8.86 -2.84 -19.93
N GLY A 224 -7.97 -3.68 -19.40
CA GLY A 224 -6.54 -3.58 -19.71
C GLY A 224 -5.85 -2.34 -19.14
N GLY A 225 -6.33 -1.82 -18.00
CA GLY A 225 -5.79 -0.64 -17.33
C GLY A 225 -6.58 0.64 -17.62
N VAL A 226 -7.58 0.60 -18.51
CA VAL A 226 -8.49 1.72 -18.77
C VAL A 226 -9.79 1.48 -18.01
N ILE A 227 -10.10 2.38 -17.09
CA ILE A 227 -11.32 2.35 -16.27
C ILE A 227 -12.49 2.90 -17.07
N ASN A 228 -13.57 2.14 -17.19
CA ASN A 228 -14.83 2.61 -17.74
C ASN A 228 -15.60 3.41 -16.68
N THR A 229 -15.59 4.74 -16.83
CA THR A 229 -16.21 5.68 -15.88
C THR A 229 -17.72 5.49 -15.75
N LYS A 230 -18.42 5.09 -16.81
CA LYS A 230 -19.87 4.84 -16.76
C LYS A 230 -20.22 3.65 -15.88
N ARG A 231 -19.42 2.58 -15.95
CA ARG A 231 -19.62 1.37 -15.13
C ARG A 231 -19.18 1.60 -13.69
N LEU A 232 -18.08 2.32 -13.51
CA LEU A 232 -17.63 2.74 -12.18
C LEU A 232 -18.69 3.60 -11.48
N GLN A 233 -19.37 4.49 -12.22
CA GLN A 233 -20.44 5.32 -11.66
C GLN A 233 -21.56 4.47 -11.04
N VAL A 234 -21.98 3.39 -11.69
CA VAL A 234 -23.01 2.49 -11.13
C VAL A 234 -22.58 1.89 -9.79
N VAL A 235 -21.28 1.58 -9.65
CA VAL A 235 -20.73 1.09 -8.37
C VAL A 235 -20.76 2.18 -7.30
N LEU A 236 -20.36 3.40 -7.65
CA LEU A 236 -20.36 4.53 -6.73
C LEU A 236 -21.77 4.96 -6.31
N ASP A 237 -22.75 4.88 -7.22
CA ASP A 237 -24.16 5.18 -6.93
C ASP A 237 -24.71 4.20 -5.88
N GLU A 238 -24.40 2.92 -6.01
CA GLU A 238 -24.78 1.90 -5.03
C GLU A 238 -24.06 2.09 -3.68
N MET A 239 -22.78 2.48 -3.71
CA MET A 239 -22.05 2.85 -2.49
C MET A 239 -22.65 4.08 -1.78
N THR A 240 -23.27 5.01 -2.51
CA THR A 240 -23.90 6.21 -1.94
C THR A 240 -25.12 5.84 -1.08
N ILE A 241 -25.90 4.84 -1.49
CA ILE A 241 -27.03 4.32 -0.70
C ILE A 241 -26.52 3.81 0.66
N TRP A 242 -25.41 3.08 0.64
CA TRP A 242 -24.79 2.56 1.84
C TRP A 242 -24.21 3.66 2.75
N GLU A 243 -23.52 4.65 2.18
CA GLU A 243 -22.98 5.79 2.95
C GLU A 243 -24.12 6.49 3.72
N ARG A 244 -25.27 6.67 3.05
CA ARG A 244 -26.47 7.23 3.67
C ARG A 244 -26.99 6.36 4.82
N GLU A 245 -27.04 5.04 4.69
CA GLU A 245 -27.49 4.16 5.77
C GLU A 245 -26.58 4.20 7.01
N ILE A 246 -25.26 4.36 6.80
CA ILE A 246 -24.31 4.53 7.90
C ILE A 246 -24.51 5.87 8.57
N PHE A 247 -24.65 6.93 7.77
CA PHE A 247 -24.87 8.27 8.25
C PHE A 247 -26.13 8.35 9.12
N GLU A 248 -27.25 7.78 8.65
CA GLU A 248 -28.50 7.71 9.40
C GLU A 248 -28.35 6.90 10.71
N ARG A 249 -27.59 5.79 10.70
CA ARG A 249 -27.30 5.02 11.91
C ARG A 249 -26.47 5.81 12.93
N LYS A 250 -25.47 6.56 12.47
CA LYS A 250 -24.63 7.40 13.34
C LYS A 250 -25.42 8.54 13.96
N ILE A 251 -26.29 9.20 13.18
CA ILE A 251 -27.20 10.22 13.71
C ILE A 251 -28.08 9.64 14.81
N ARG A 252 -28.73 8.49 14.56
CA ARG A 252 -29.58 7.83 15.56
C ARG A 252 -28.79 7.40 16.82
N GLY A 253 -27.53 7.00 16.65
CA GLY A 253 -26.63 6.69 17.75
C GLY A 253 -26.18 7.92 18.56
N LEU A 254 -26.05 9.07 17.91
CA LEU A 254 -25.73 10.35 18.55
C LEU A 254 -26.94 10.94 19.29
N ASP A 255 -28.15 10.80 18.73
CA ASP A 255 -29.41 11.22 19.37
C ASP A 255 -29.68 10.46 20.68
N LEU A 256 -29.19 9.21 20.80
CA LEU A 256 -29.23 8.44 22.05
C LEU A 256 -28.21 8.89 23.11
N VAL A 257 -27.14 9.59 22.69
CA VAL A 257 -26.02 9.97 23.57
C VAL A 257 -26.03 11.48 23.91
N GLN A 258 -26.68 12.34 23.13
CA GLN A 258 -26.63 13.79 23.32
C GLN A 258 -28.00 14.45 23.49
N GLY A 259 -28.46 14.51 24.74
CA GLY A 259 -29.30 15.60 25.23
C GLY A 259 -28.57 16.95 25.37
N LYS A 260 -27.44 17.19 24.65
CA LYS A 260 -26.67 18.44 24.53
C LYS A 260 -25.37 18.19 23.73
N ALA A 261 -25.29 18.62 22.47
CA ALA A 261 -24.08 19.24 21.88
C ALA A 261 -24.35 19.83 20.50
N GLU A 262 -23.65 20.92 20.18
CA GLU A 262 -23.73 21.68 18.93
C GLU A 262 -23.15 20.94 17.72
N TRP A 263 -23.74 21.23 16.55
CA TRP A 263 -23.40 20.66 15.25
C TRP A 263 -22.00 21.09 14.73
N PRO A 264 -21.11 20.16 14.34
CA PRO A 264 -19.88 20.51 13.66
C PRO A 264 -20.15 20.88 12.18
N LYS A 265 -20.00 22.16 11.84
CA LYS A 265 -20.19 22.75 10.49
C LYS A 265 -19.20 22.29 9.39
N LYS A 266 -18.50 21.15 9.54
CA LYS A 266 -17.44 20.71 8.62
C LYS A 266 -17.75 19.50 7.73
N PHE A 267 -18.96 18.94 7.77
CA PHE A 267 -19.27 17.72 7.01
C PHE A 267 -19.81 17.94 5.57
N PHE A 268 -20.00 19.19 5.14
CA PHE A 268 -20.67 19.49 3.87
C PHE A 268 -19.76 19.57 2.63
N LEU A 269 -18.57 18.94 2.64
CA LEU A 269 -17.61 19.03 1.52
C LEU A 269 -17.34 17.70 0.77
N SER A 270 -18.17 16.66 0.93
CA SER A 270 -18.04 15.44 0.09
C SER A 270 -18.94 15.48 -1.16
N CYS A 271 -20.02 16.26 -1.17
CA CYS A 271 -21.03 16.21 -2.23
C CYS A 271 -20.77 17.06 -3.50
N VAL A 272 -19.62 17.74 -3.64
CA VAL A 272 -19.41 18.69 -4.77
C VAL A 272 -18.16 18.41 -5.62
N LEU A 273 -17.25 17.50 -5.23
CA LEU A 273 -15.96 17.37 -5.92
C LEU A 273 -15.82 16.18 -6.89
N LEU A 274 -16.90 15.45 -7.20
CA LEU A 274 -16.85 14.35 -8.20
C LEU A 274 -17.84 14.49 -9.37
N VAL A 275 -18.58 15.60 -9.46
CA VAL A 275 -19.34 15.94 -10.68
C VAL A 275 -19.20 17.44 -10.97
N SER A 276 -18.05 17.83 -11.50
CA SER A 276 -17.82 19.06 -12.27
C SER A 276 -16.54 18.92 -13.09
#